data_AF-A0A962ED27-F1
#
_entry.id   AF-A0A962ED27-F1
#
_cell.length_a   1.000
_cell.length_b   1.000
_cell.length_c   1.000
_cell.angle_alpha   90.00
_cell.angle_beta   90.00
_cell.angle_gamma   90.00
#
_symmetry.space_group_name_H-M   'P 1'
#
loop_
_entity.id
_entity.type
_entity.pdbx_description
1 polymer ?
#
loop_
_entity_poly.entity_id
_entity_poly.type
_entity_poly.pdbx_seq_one_letter_code
_entity_poly.pdbx_strand_id
1 'polypeptide(L)' 'MGYLNYQIEHHVWPDLPMLKYRQAAPRLKAICARHGVPYVEESVFRRFAKLWAILMGDASMRRAA' A
#
# COMPACT_ATOMS: atom_id res chain seq x y z
N MET A 1 13.17 -9.72 3.70
CA MET A 1 12.62 -9.74 2.32
C MET A 1 11.39 -8.85 2.27
N GLY A 2 11.56 -7.63 1.74
CA GLY A 2 10.48 -6.69 1.36
C GLY A 2 9.52 -6.23 2.47
N TYR A 3 9.88 -5.19 3.22
CA TYR A 3 8.97 -4.46 4.13
C TYR A 3 7.93 -3.63 3.36
N LEU A 4 7.15 -4.25 2.47
CA LEU A 4 6.12 -3.60 1.64
C LEU A 4 4.82 -3.30 2.40
N ASN A 5 4.82 -3.50 3.72
CA ASN A 5 3.73 -3.11 4.61
C ASN A 5 4.03 -1.71 5.14
N TYR A 6 2.99 -0.88 5.30
CA TYR A 6 3.09 0.47 5.84
C TYR A 6 4.01 1.42 5.06
N GLN A 7 4.09 1.24 3.74
CA GLN A 7 4.93 2.09 2.87
C GLN A 7 4.44 3.53 2.84
N ILE A 8 3.14 3.77 2.94
CA ILE A 8 2.58 5.12 2.93
C ILE A 8 3.03 5.86 4.21
N GLU A 9 2.92 5.20 5.37
CA GLU A 9 3.34 5.73 6.67
C GLU A 9 4.85 5.96 6.74
N HIS A 10 5.65 5.07 6.14
CA HIS A 10 7.09 5.24 6.05
C HIS A 10 7.48 6.50 5.25
N HIS A 11 6.82 6.78 4.13
CA HIS A 11 7.11 7.96 3.33
C HIS A 11 6.58 9.27 3.96
N VAL A 12 5.51 9.19 4.74
CA VAL A 12 4.95 10.36 5.45
C VAL A 12 5.73 10.65 6.75
N TRP A 13 6.19 9.61 7.45
CA TRP A 13 6.95 9.70 8.69
C TRP A 13 8.16 8.74 8.68
N PRO A 14 9.25 9.11 7.98
CA PRO A 14 10.44 8.25 7.86
C PRO A 14 11.11 7.98 9.22
N ASP A 15 11.04 8.93 10.15
CA ASP A 15 11.65 8.83 11.48
C ASP A 15 10.81 8.03 12.49
N LEU A 16 9.56 7.71 12.15
CA LEU A 16 8.67 6.98 13.04
C LEU A 16 9.06 5.50 13.05
N PRO A 17 9.29 4.87 14.22
CA PRO A 17 9.67 3.46 14.27
C PRO A 17 8.55 2.56 13.74
N MET A 18 8.95 1.50 13.06
CA MET A 18 8.05 0.62 12.30
C MET A 18 6.93 -0.01 13.13
N LEU A 19 7.17 -0.26 14.43
CA LEU A 19 6.17 -0.76 15.38
C LEU A 19 5.00 0.23 15.60
N LYS A 20 5.23 1.52 15.37
CA LYS A 20 4.22 2.57 15.51
C LYS A 20 3.42 2.83 14.23
N TYR A 21 3.83 2.31 13.07
CA TYR A 21 3.07 2.49 11.82
C TYR A 21 1.65 1.94 11.93
N ARG A 22 1.46 0.80 12.61
CA ARG A 22 0.12 0.24 12.87
C ARG A 22 -0.80 1.22 13.62
N GLN A 23 -0.24 2.06 14.48
CA GLN A 23 -0.99 3.07 15.23
C GLN A 23 -1.22 4.34 14.39
N ALA A 24 -0.30 4.66 13.48
CA ALA A 24 -0.37 5.82 12.60
C ALA A 24 -1.32 5.61 11.41
N ALA A 25 -1.41 4.38 10.89
CA ALA A 25 -2.24 3.98 9.74
C ALA A 25 -3.68 4.51 9.77
N PRO A 26 -4.49 4.32 10.84
CA PRO A 26 -5.86 4.82 10.87
C PRO A 26 -5.95 6.35 10.82
N ARG A 27 -4.97 7.06 11.41
CA ARG A 27 -4.90 8.52 11.38
C ARG A 27 -4.57 9.01 9.98
N LEU A 28 -3.59 8.38 9.33
CA LEU A 28 -3.20 8.72 7.96
C LEU A 28 -4.34 8.46 6.98
N LYS A 29 -5.04 7.34 7.11
CA LYS A 29 -6.23 7.02 6.30
C LYS A 29 -7.33 8.08 6.44
N ALA A 30 -7.58 8.58 7.66
CA ALA A 30 -8.54 9.66 7.88
C ALA A 30 -8.10 10.99 7.22
N ILE A 31 -6.80 11.29 7.24
CA ILE A 31 -6.23 12.46 6.53
C ILE A 31 -6.42 12.29 5.02
N CYS A 32 -6.04 11.14 4.45
CA CYS A 32 -6.23 10.85 3.03
C CYS A 32 -7.69 11.01 2.61
N ALA A 33 -8.64 10.50 3.41
CA ALA A 33 -10.07 10.66 3.16
C ALA A 33 -10.52 12.13 3.14
N ARG A 34 -10.02 12.96 4.07
CA ARG A 34 -10.33 14.40 4.13
C ARG A 34 -9.81 15.17 2.92
N HIS A 35 -8.67 14.75 2.37
CA HIS A 35 -8.04 15.40 1.22
C HIS A 35 -8.42 14.76 -0.13
N GLY A 36 -9.32 13.78 -0.14
CA GLY A 36 -9.71 13.07 -1.38
C GLY A 36 -8.58 12.23 -1.99
N VAL A 37 -7.54 11.89 -1.21
CA VAL A 37 -6.39 11.11 -1.66
C VAL A 37 -6.70 9.61 -1.48
N PRO A 38 -6.52 8.77 -2.52
CA PRO A 38 -6.74 7.33 -2.38
C PRO A 38 -5.68 6.69 -1.49
N TYR A 39 -6.14 6.10 -0.38
CA TYR A 39 -5.31 5.26 0.49
C TYR A 39 -5.40 3.80 0.04
N VAL A 40 -4.36 3.29 -0.63
CA VAL A 40 -4.36 1.94 -1.22
C VAL A 40 -3.75 0.93 -0.25
N GLU A 41 -4.57 0.01 0.23
CA GLU A 41 -4.16 -1.14 1.04
C GLU A 41 -4.75 -2.42 0.43
N GLU A 42 -3.90 -3.41 0.13
CA GLU A 42 -4.32 -4.65 -0.50
C GLU A 42 -3.87 -5.85 0.33
N SER A 43 -4.78 -6.82 0.50
CA SER A 43 -4.44 -8.08 1.15
C SER A 43 -3.39 -8.85 0.34
N VAL A 44 -2.58 -9.65 1.06
CA VAL A 44 -1.54 -10.48 0.44
C VAL A 44 -2.13 -11.40 -0.64
N PHE A 45 -3.30 -12.01 -0.37
CA PHE A 45 -4.00 -12.87 -1.33
C PHE A 45 -4.40 -12.11 -2.60
N ARG A 46 -4.88 -10.86 -2.48
CA ARG A 46 -5.26 -10.06 -3.65
C ARG A 46 -4.04 -9.67 -4.48
N ARG A 47 -2.93 -9.31 -3.83
CA ARG A 47 -1.66 -9.03 -4.53
C ARG A 47 -1.10 -10.27 -5.23
N PHE A 48 -1.21 -11.43 -4.58
CA PHE A 48 -0.79 -12.69 -5.17
C PHE A 48 -1.65 -13.09 -6.38
N ALA A 49 -2.98 -12.96 -6.28
CA ALA A 49 -3.89 -13.23 -7.40
C ALA A 49 -3.59 -12.31 -8.59
N LYS A 50 -3.31 -11.02 -8.35
CA LYS A 50 -2.86 -10.09 -9.41
C LYS A 50 -1.55 -10.53 -10.04
N LEU A 51 -0.56 -10.93 -9.23
CA LEU A 51 0.71 -11.43 -9.72
C LEU A 51 0.51 -12.65 -10.63
N TRP A 52 -0.33 -13.61 -10.21
CA TRP A 52 -0.68 -14.78 -11.03
C TRP A 52 -1.35 -14.40 -12.34
N ALA A 53 -2.34 -13.52 -12.32
CA ALA A 53 -3.02 -13.08 -13.54
C ALA A 53 -2.05 -12.42 -14.53
N ILE A 54 -1.07 -11.67 -14.03
CA ILE A 54 -0.01 -11.08 -14.87
C ILE A 54 0.90 -12.15 -15.45
N LEU A 55 1.32 -13.13 -14.64
CA LEU A 55 2.18 -14.23 -15.07
C LEU A 55 1.51 -15.13 -16.11
N MET A 56 0.19 -15.36 -15.98
CA MET A 56 -0.61 -16.16 -16.91
C MET A 56 -1.00 -15.41 -18.20
N GLY A 57 -0.72 -14.10 -18.28
CA GLY A 57 -1.05 -13.28 -19.44
C GLY A 57 -2.50 -12.77 -19.47
N ASP A 58 -3.30 -13.05 -18.43
CA ASP A 58 -4.69 -12.58 -18.30
C ASP A 58 -4.76 -11.08 -17.95
N ALA A 59 -3.68 -10.52 -17.42
CA ALA A 59 -3.59 -9.11 -17.02
C ALA A 59 -2.22 -8.51 -17.37
N SER A 60 -2.18 -7.18 -17.52
CA SER A 60 -0.94 -6.43 -17.74
C SER A 60 -0.62 -5.53 -16.54
N MET A 61 0.67 -5.29 -16.31
CA MET A 61 1.13 -4.30 -15.34
C MET A 61 0.61 -2.92 -15.73
N ARG A 62 0.13 -2.15 -14.74
CA ARG A 62 -0.24 -0.75 -14.97
C ARG A 62 0.99 0.00 -15.46
N ARG A 63 0.94 0.52 -16.68
CA ARG A 63 1.94 1.45 -17.19
C ARG A 63 1.69 2.81 -16.55
N ALA A 64 2.75 3.48 -16.09
CA ALA A 64 2.66 4.90 -15.77
C ALA A 64 2.29 5.64 -17.07
N ALA A 65 1.24 6.47 -17.00
CA ALA A 65 0.83 7.34 -18.09
C ALA A 65 1.82 8.50 -18.24
#